data_AF-Q0VHC6-F1
#
_entry.id   AF-Q0VHC6-F1
#
_cell.length_a   1.000
_cell.length_b   1.000
_cell.length_c   1.000
_cell.angle_alpha   90.00
_cell.angle_beta   90.00
_cell.angle_gamma   90.00
#
_symmetry.space_group_name_H-M   'P 1'
#
loop_
_entity.id
_entity.type
_entity.pdbx_description
1 polymer ?
#
loop_
_entity_poly.entity_id
_entity_poly.type
_entity_poly.pdbx_seq_one_letter_code
_entity_poly.pdbx_strand_id
1 'polypeptide(L)' 'MFDAMTDAVTQDMSKILQTKAADLSGERLRNVEAALDATAQQIRGHWSAASDQAARSDFSVLHDGITAARNIVVHIASMR' A
#
# COMPACT_ATOMS: atom_id res chain seq x y z
N MET A 1 -5.90 -8.98 -26.89
CA MET A 1 -4.97 -8.71 -25.77
C MET A 1 -5.50 -7.61 -24.87
N PHE A 2 -5.86 -6.44 -25.41
CA PHE A 2 -6.46 -5.35 -24.63
C PHE A 2 -7.75 -5.76 -23.89
N ASP A 3 -8.63 -6.54 -24.54
CA ASP A 3 -9.86 -7.03 -23.89
C ASP A 3 -9.54 -7.94 -22.69
N ALA A 4 -8.66 -8.92 -22.86
CA ALA A 4 -8.23 -9.80 -21.77
C ALA A 4 -7.55 -9.05 -20.61
N MET A 5 -6.78 -8.00 -20.90
CA MET A 5 -6.21 -7.12 -19.87
C MET A 5 -7.31 -6.37 -19.11
N THR A 6 -8.33 -5.88 -19.83
CA THR A 6 -9.50 -5.21 -19.24
C THR A 6 -10.29 -6.17 -18.35
N ASP A 7 -10.47 -7.42 -18.78
CA ASP A 7 -11.16 -8.44 -18.00
C ASP A 7 -10.39 -8.79 -16.72
N ALA A 8 -9.07 -8.98 -16.82
CA ALA A 8 -8.21 -9.27 -15.67
C ALA A 8 -8.24 -8.12 -14.65
N VAL A 9 -8.11 -6.88 -15.11
CA VAL A 9 -8.20 -5.68 -14.25
C VAL A 9 -9.58 -5.61 -13.59
N THR A 10 -10.65 -5.85 -14.34
CA THR A 10 -12.02 -5.85 -13.81
C THR A 10 -12.21 -6.92 -12.73
N GLN A 11 -11.66 -8.11 -12.95
CA GLN A 11 -11.70 -9.20 -11.98
C GLN A 11 -10.95 -8.84 -10.69
N ASP A 12 -9.76 -8.24 -10.80
CA ASP A 12 -8.98 -7.86 -9.63
C ASP A 12 -9.62 -6.71 -8.86
N MET A 13 -10.19 -5.71 -9.54
CA MET A 13 -10.99 -4.66 -8.90
C MET A 13 -12.20 -5.24 -8.17
N SER A 14 -12.86 -6.26 -8.75
CA SER A 14 -13.97 -6.96 -8.09
C SER A 14 -13.51 -7.67 -6.81
N LYS A 15 -12.34 -8.33 -6.82
CA LYS A 15 -11.77 -8.96 -5.61
C LYS A 15 -11.43 -7.92 -4.53
N ILE A 16 -10.95 -6.74 -4.91
CA ILE A 16 -10.68 -5.64 -3.97
C ILE A 16 -11.99 -5.20 -3.29
N LEU A 17 -13.06 -5.01 -4.07
CA LEU A 17 -14.37 -4.64 -3.53
C LEU A 17 -14.94 -5.73 -2.61
N GLN A 18 -14.80 -7.01 -2.99
CA GLN A 18 -15.21 -8.14 -2.14
C GLN A 18 -14.42 -8.19 -0.83
N THR A 19 -13.10 -7.98 -0.89
CA THR A 19 -12.23 -7.94 0.28
C THR A 19 -12.63 -6.83 1.24
N LYS A 20 -12.92 -5.63 0.69
CA LYS A 20 -13.48 -4.52 1.45
C LYS A 20 -14.84 -4.87 2.07
N ALA A 21 -15.76 -5.44 1.29
CA ALA A 21 -17.09 -5.81 1.75
C ALA A 21 -17.07 -6.86 2.88
N ALA A 22 -16.05 -7.72 2.92
CA ALA A 22 -15.83 -8.68 3.99
C ALA A 22 -15.28 -8.03 5.30
N ASP A 23 -14.72 -6.82 5.22
CA ASP A 23 -14.24 -6.05 6.38
C ASP A 23 -15.34 -5.09 6.88
N LEU A 24 -16.44 -5.66 7.41
CA LEU A 24 -17.65 -4.92 7.78
C LEU A 24 -17.41 -3.75 8.76
N SER A 25 -16.44 -3.88 9.68
CA SER A 25 -16.09 -2.82 10.63
C SER A 25 -15.06 -1.83 10.08
N GLY A 26 -14.44 -2.13 8.93
CA GLY A 26 -13.28 -1.43 8.38
C GLY A 26 -12.01 -1.56 9.23
N GLU A 27 -12.02 -2.41 10.26
CA GLU A 27 -10.91 -2.52 11.21
C GLU A 27 -9.69 -3.16 10.56
N ARG A 28 -9.88 -4.14 9.68
CA ARG A 28 -8.75 -4.81 9.01
C ARG A 28 -8.00 -3.81 8.14
N LEU A 29 -8.71 -3.03 7.33
CA LEU A 29 -8.09 -2.01 6.48
C LEU A 29 -7.38 -0.92 7.29
N ARG A 30 -7.98 -0.46 8.41
CA ARG A 30 -7.32 0.50 9.31
C ARG A 30 -6.06 -0.06 9.95
N ASN A 31 -6.07 -1.33 10.35
CA ASN A 31 -4.89 -1.98 10.92
C ASN A 31 -3.76 -2.11 9.89
N VAL A 32 -4.10 -2.43 8.64
CA VAL A 32 -3.13 -2.45 7.53
C VAL A 32 -2.57 -1.05 7.27
N GLU A 33 -3.43 -0.02 7.22
CA GLU A 33 -2.98 1.37 7.06
C GLU A 33 -2.00 1.78 8.16
N ALA A 34 -2.34 1.49 9.43
CA ALA A 34 -1.49 1.82 10.58
C ALA A 34 -0.16 1.07 10.55
N ALA A 35 -0.16 -0.21 10.14
CA ALA A 35 1.07 -0.98 9.98
C ALA A 35 1.97 -0.39 8.89
N LEU A 36 1.40 -0.03 7.74
CA LEU A 36 2.15 0.60 6.64
C LEU A 36 2.71 1.96 7.05
N ASP A 37 1.95 2.77 7.80
CA ASP A 37 2.44 4.04 8.33
C ASP A 37 3.61 3.85 9.30
N ALA A 38 3.50 2.90 10.24
CA ALA A 38 4.57 2.57 11.16
C ALA A 38 5.83 2.07 10.44
N THR A 39 5.68 1.23 9.41
CA THR A 39 6.79 0.78 8.57
C THR A 39 7.44 1.94 7.82
N ALA A 40 6.66 2.86 7.25
CA ALA A 40 7.19 4.05 6.60
C ALA A 40 8.03 4.92 7.56
N GLN A 41 7.59 5.06 8.82
CA GLN A 41 8.35 5.78 9.85
C GLN A 41 9.68 5.08 10.18
N GLN A 42 9.68 3.75 10.31
CA GLN A 42 10.91 2.98 10.54
C GLN A 42 11.91 3.13 9.39
N ILE A 43 11.44 3.07 8.14
CA ILE A 43 12.28 3.26 6.95
C ILE A 43 12.93 4.65 6.96
N ARG A 44 12.19 5.71 7.32
CA ARG A 44 12.78 7.05 7.46
C ARG A 44 13.87 7.10 8.54
N GLY A 45 13.68 6.37 9.64
CA GLY A 45 14.71 6.20 10.67
C GLY A 45 15.97 5.55 10.11
N HIS A 46 15.84 4.45 9.38
CA HIS A 46 16.96 3.77 8.74
C HIS A 46 17.64 4.62 7.65
N TRP A 47 16.86 5.33 6.84
CA TRP A 47 17.36 6.29 5.85
C TRP A 47 18.24 7.36 6.50
N SER A 48 17.79 7.90 7.63
CA SER A 48 18.53 8.94 8.37
C SER A 48 19.82 8.41 9.00
N ALA A 49 19.83 7.14 9.41
CA ALA A 49 20.99 6.47 10.00
C ALA A 49 21.98 5.94 8.95
N ALA A 50 21.59 5.85 7.68
CA ALA A 50 22.44 5.31 6.63
C ALA A 50 23.67 6.21 6.37
N SER A 51 24.84 5.57 6.29
CA SER A 51 26.14 6.22 6.13
C SER A 51 26.51 6.52 4.68
N ASP A 52 25.93 5.80 3.72
CA ASP A 52 26.23 5.94 2.30
C ASP A 52 24.99 6.27 1.46
N GLN A 53 25.24 6.78 0.26
CA GLN A 53 24.21 7.25 -0.65
C GLN A 53 23.40 6.12 -1.29
N ALA A 54 23.99 4.92 -1.47
CA ALA A 54 23.29 3.80 -2.07
C ALA A 54 22.20 3.30 -1.10
N ALA A 55 22.55 3.10 0.18
CA ALA A 55 21.60 2.73 1.22
C ALA A 55 20.48 3.77 1.38
N ARG A 56 20.79 5.08 1.33
CA ARG A 56 19.77 6.13 1.33
C ARG A 56 18.85 6.04 0.12
N SER A 57 19.39 5.76 -1.06
CA SER A 57 18.59 5.58 -2.27
C SER A 57 17.63 4.38 -2.13
N ASP A 58 18.12 3.25 -1.62
CA ASP A 58 17.30 2.05 -1.42
C ASP A 58 16.16 2.30 -0.42
N PHE A 59 16.46 2.97 0.70
CA PHE A 59 15.42 3.35 1.66
C PHE A 59 14.43 4.37 1.11
N SER A 60 14.84 5.29 0.22
CA SER A 60 13.92 6.20 -0.45
C SER A 60 12.92 5.45 -1.34
N VAL A 61 13.41 4.52 -2.17
CA VAL A 61 12.54 3.68 -3.03
C VAL A 61 11.57 2.86 -2.19
N LEU A 62 12.06 2.25 -1.09
CA LEU A 62 11.21 1.47 -0.19
C LEU A 62 10.16 2.34 0.51
N HIS A 63 10.54 3.55 0.95
CA HIS A 63 9.62 4.51 1.56
C HIS A 63 8.49 4.91 0.60
N ASP A 64 8.83 5.19 -0.66
CA ASP A 64 7.86 5.52 -1.70
C ASP A 64 6.90 4.36 -1.97
N GLY A 65 7.43 3.13 -2.06
CA GLY A 65 6.63 1.92 -2.25
C GLY A 65 5.63 1.67 -1.12
N ILE A 66 6.07 1.80 0.14
CA ILE A 66 5.18 1.65 1.31
C ILE A 66 4.15 2.77 1.36
N THR A 67 4.54 4.01 1.02
CA THR A 67 3.60 5.14 0.96
C THR A 67 2.53 4.92 -0.12
N ALA A 68 2.91 4.41 -1.29
CA ALA A 68 1.98 4.06 -2.35
C ALA A 68 1.02 2.95 -1.91
N ALA A 69 1.53 1.88 -1.27
CA ALA A 69 0.70 0.81 -0.72
C ALA A 69 -0.30 1.35 0.32
N ARG A 70 0.12 2.24 1.21
CA ARG A 70 -0.76 2.89 2.20
C ARG A 70 -1.87 3.67 1.49
N ASN A 71 -1.53 4.46 0.48
CA ASN A 71 -2.50 5.26 -0.26
C ASN A 71 -3.54 4.38 -0.97
N ILE A 72 -3.14 3.22 -1.50
CA ILE A 72 -4.06 2.24 -2.08
C ILE A 72 -5.03 1.73 -1.01
N VAL A 73 -4.53 1.35 0.18
CA VAL A 73 -5.39 0.87 1.29
C VAL A 73 -6.38 1.94 1.74
N VAL A 74 -5.93 3.19 1.90
CA VAL A 74 -6.78 4.33 2.25
C VAL A 74 -7.86 4.55 1.18
N HIS A 75 -7.48 4.50 -0.10
CA HIS A 75 -8.43 4.62 -1.20
C HIS A 75 -9.49 3.53 -1.12
N ILE A 76 -9.07 2.26 -0.94
CA ILE A 76 -9.99 1.12 -0.81
C ILE A 76 -10.95 1.31 0.37
N ALA A 77 -10.45 1.75 1.53
CA ALA A 77 -11.27 2.04 2.69
C ALA A 77 -12.32 3.12 2.42
N SER A 78 -11.99 4.13 1.59
CA SER A 78 -12.88 5.24 1.23
C SER A 78 -13.93 4.94 0.15
N MET A 79 -13.79 3.85 -0.61
CA MET A 79 -14.75 3.50 -1.67
C MET A 79 -16.16 3.31 -1.09
N ARG A 80 -17.20 3.76 -1.77
CA ARG A 80 -18.59 3.54 -1.34
C ARG A 80 -19.14 2.25 -1.92
#